data_AF-A0A813Q135-F1
#
_entry.id   AF-A0A813Q135-F1
#
_cell.length_a   1.000
_cell.length_b   1.000
_cell.length_c   1.000
_cell.angle_alpha   90.00
_cell.angle_beta   90.00
_cell.angle_gamma   90.00
#
_symmetry.space_group_name_H-M   'P 1'
#
loop_
_entity.id
_entity.type
_entity.pdbx_description
1 polymer ?
#
loop_
_entity_poly.entity_id
_entity_poly.type
_entity_poly.pdbx_seq_one_letter_code
_entity_poly.pdbx_strand_id
1 'polypeptide(L)'
;MTDRERRRISVLNSAFSELRTRIPKFPYEKRLSKIDTLRLAIAYIDFLQGLIQSNLSANDYIFQCTNGFVQSKWINSELVLRLRWIDWQTLQMNQ
;
A
#
# COMPACT_ATOMS: atom_id res chain seq x y z
N MET A 1 21.43 -17.45 20.58
CA MET A 1 20.04 -17.18 20.14
C MET A 1 19.30 -18.51 20.12
N THR A 2 18.46 -18.77 21.12
CA THR A 2 17.76 -20.04 21.37
C THR A 2 16.75 -20.35 20.26
N ASP A 3 16.54 -21.63 19.91
CA ASP A 3 15.67 -22.05 18.77
C ASP A 3 14.22 -21.55 18.85
N ARG A 4 13.74 -21.25 20.06
CA ARG A 4 12.45 -20.59 20.30
C ARG A 4 12.38 -19.20 19.66
N GLU A 5 13.46 -18.43 19.72
CA GLU A 5 13.51 -17.08 19.15
C GLU A 5 13.61 -17.11 17.63
N ARG A 6 14.33 -18.09 17.06
CA ARG A 6 14.36 -18.34 15.61
C ARG A 6 12.97 -18.65 15.04
N ARG A 7 12.18 -19.50 15.71
CA ARG A 7 10.80 -19.80 15.30
C ARG A 7 9.89 -18.58 15.35
N ARG A 8 9.95 -17.78 16.42
CA ARG A 8 9.18 -16.53 16.54
C ARG A 8 9.51 -15.55 15.42
N ILE A 9 10.80 -15.37 15.12
CA ILE A 9 11.25 -14.49 14.03
C ILE A 9 10.81 -15.03 12.66
N SER A 10 10.83 -16.36 12.45
CA SER A 10 10.37 -16.98 11.20
C SER A 10 8.87 -16.77 10.96
N VAL A 11 8.03 -16.97 11.98
CA VAL A 11 6.58 -16.69 11.90
C VAL A 11 6.33 -15.21 11.60
N LEU A 12 7.03 -14.32 12.29
CA LEU A 12 6.91 -12.88 12.09
C LEU A 12 7.32 -12.47 10.66
N ASN A 13 8.45 -12.98 10.15
CA ASN A 13 8.89 -12.69 8.80
C ASN A 13 7.92 -13.23 7.73
N SER A 14 7.27 -14.37 7.98
CA SER A 14 6.25 -14.94 7.09
C SER A 14 5.01 -14.06 7.04
N ALA A 15 4.51 -13.61 8.20
CA ALA A 15 3.40 -12.65 8.27
C ALA A 15 3.72 -11.31 7.58
N PHE A 16 4.96 -10.81 7.72
CA PHE A 16 5.43 -9.64 6.99
C PHE A 16 5.46 -9.85 5.48
N SER A 17 5.77 -11.07 5.02
CA SER A 17 5.76 -11.42 3.60
C SER A 17 4.33 -11.46 3.05
N GLU A 18 3.37 -11.97 3.83
CA GLU A 18 1.94 -11.96 3.46
C GLU A 18 1.35 -10.54 3.47
N LEU A 19 1.65 -9.73 4.49
CA LEU A 19 1.24 -8.33 4.50
C LEU A 19 1.74 -7.59 3.26
N ARG A 20 2.98 -7.88 2.87
CA ARG A 20 3.63 -7.38 1.67
C ARG A 20 2.92 -7.76 0.37
N THR A 21 2.20 -8.88 0.27
CA THR A 21 1.48 -9.21 -0.98
C THR A 21 0.17 -8.44 -1.12
N ARG A 22 -0.40 -7.97 0.00
CA ARG A 22 -1.66 -7.21 0.02
C ARG A 22 -1.48 -5.71 -0.20
N ILE A 23 -0.26 -5.21 -0.03
CA ILE A 23 0.07 -3.81 -0.24
C ILE A 23 0.29 -3.56 -1.74
N PRO A 24 -0.29 -2.49 -2.32
CA PRO A 24 -0.03 -2.09 -3.69
C PRO A 24 1.47 -1.77 -3.86
N LYS A 25 2.15 -2.54 -4.70
CA LYS A 25 3.59 -2.43 -4.96
C LYS A 25 3.84 -2.25 -6.44
N PHE A 26 4.93 -1.58 -6.78
CA PHE A 26 5.39 -1.57 -8.16
C PHE A 26 5.96 -2.94 -8.56
N PRO A 27 5.79 -3.39 -9.81
CA PRO A 27 6.38 -4.62 -10.33
C PRO A 27 7.92 -4.68 -10.21
N TYR A 28 8.60 -3.53 -10.14
CA TYR A 28 10.05 -3.43 -9.97
C TYR A 28 10.48 -2.85 -8.62
N GLU A 29 9.59 -2.83 -7.63
CA GLU A 29 9.87 -2.17 -6.36
C GLU A 29 10.92 -2.92 -5.52
N LYS A 30 11.94 -2.19 -5.06
CA LYS A 30 12.92 -2.68 -4.10
C LYS A 30 12.20 -3.16 -2.84
N ARG A 31 12.65 -4.26 -2.22
CA ARG A 31 12.04 -4.81 -0.99
C ARG A 31 11.87 -3.70 0.06
N LEU A 32 10.61 -3.34 0.34
CA LEU A 32 10.24 -2.37 1.37
C LEU A 32 10.80 -2.78 2.73
N SER A 33 11.30 -1.82 3.53
CA SER A 33 11.73 -2.12 4.90
C SER A 33 10.54 -2.57 5.76
N LYS A 34 10.80 -3.17 6.93
CA LYS A 34 9.71 -3.57 7.85
C LYS A 34 8.87 -2.36 8.27
N ILE A 35 9.51 -1.22 8.53
CA ILE A 35 8.84 0.03 8.91
C ILE A 35 8.01 0.57 7.74
N ASP A 36 8.57 0.60 6.53
CA ASP A 36 7.84 1.12 5.36
C ASP A 36 6.65 0.23 5.03
N THR A 37 6.80 -1.08 5.17
CA THR A 37 5.69 -2.04 5.02
C THR A 37 4.54 -1.72 5.98
N LEU A 38 4.85 -1.45 7.26
CA LEU A 38 3.81 -1.11 8.25
C LEU A 38 3.18 0.25 7.98
N ARG A 39 3.99 1.27 7.67
CA ARG A 39 3.50 2.61 7.34
C ARG A 39 2.58 2.59 6.13
N LEU A 40 2.97 1.84 5.09
CA LEU A 40 2.17 1.73 3.88
C LEU A 40 0.90 0.91 4.10
N ALA A 41 0.95 -0.14 4.93
CA ALA A 41 -0.25 -0.89 5.31
C ALA A 41 -1.28 0.00 6.02
N ILE A 42 -0.83 0.81 6.98
CA ILE A 42 -1.71 1.76 7.70
C ILE A 42 -2.31 2.77 6.72
N ALA A 43 -1.47 3.36 5.88
CA ALA A 43 -1.90 4.34 4.88
C ALA A 43 -2.87 3.74 3.85
N TYR A 44 -2.65 2.50 3.44
CA TYR A 44 -3.53 1.81 2.48
C TYR A 44 -4.88 1.46 3.07
N ILE A 45 -4.92 1.02 4.34
CA ILE A 45 -6.19 0.78 5.05
C ILE A 45 -6.98 2.09 5.18
N ASP A 46 -6.32 3.17 5.58
CA ASP A 46 -6.93 4.50 5.71
C ASP A 46 -7.49 5.00 4.37
N PHE A 47 -6.71 4.84 3.28
CA PHE A 47 -7.17 5.13 1.93
C PHE A 47 -8.40 4.32 1.53
N LEU A 48 -8.42 3.00 1.76
CA LEU A 48 -9.56 2.15 1.42
C LEU A 48 -10.81 2.52 2.22
N GLN A 49 -10.65 2.88 3.49
CA GLN A 49 -11.76 3.34 4.32
C GLN A 49 -12.36 4.65 3.78
N GLY A 50 -11.52 5.62 3.44
CA GLY A 50 -11.98 6.87 2.84
C GLY A 50 -12.58 6.70 1.44
N LEU A 51 -12.05 5.77 0.64
CA LEU A 51 -12.63 5.40 -0.64
C LEU A 51 -14.06 4.84 -0.48
N ILE A 52 -14.25 3.89 0.43
CA ILE A 52 -15.57 3.28 0.70
C ILE A 52 -16.56 4.34 1.19
N GLN A 53 -16.11 5.28 2.04
CA GLN A 53 -16.98 6.34 2.58
C GLN A 53 -17.34 7.41 1.55
N SER A 54 -16.40 7.77 0.66
CA SER A 54 -16.61 8.82 -0.33
C SER A 54 -17.55 8.39 -1.46
N ASN A 55 -17.78 7.08 -1.64
CA ASN A 55 -18.62 6.53 -2.71
C ASN A 55 -18.14 6.95 -4.12
N LEU A 56 -16.86 7.30 -4.24
CA LEU A 56 -16.19 7.74 -5.46
C LEU A 56 -15.45 6.58 -6.12
N SER A 57 -15.16 6.72 -7.42
CA SER A 57 -14.22 5.80 -8.06
C SER A 57 -12.83 5.96 -7.46
N ALA A 58 -12.02 4.88 -7.49
CA ALA A 58 -10.66 4.91 -6.96
C ALA A 58 -9.82 6.04 -7.56
N ASN A 59 -9.97 6.29 -8.87
CA ASN A 59 -9.26 7.36 -9.57
C ASN A 59 -9.69 8.75 -9.11
N ASP A 60 -10.99 8.97 -8.91
CA ASP A 60 -11.51 10.25 -8.43
C ASP A 60 -11.06 10.53 -7.00
N TYR A 61 -11.04 9.50 -6.13
CA TYR A 61 -10.56 9.64 -4.77
C TYR A 61 -9.05 9.89 -4.70
N ILE A 62 -8.25 9.20 -5.53
CA ILE A 62 -6.80 9.49 -5.67
C ILE A 62 -6.59 10.92 -6.17
N PHE A 63 -7.39 11.38 -7.13
CA PHE A 63 -7.33 12.76 -7.60
C PHE A 63 -7.65 13.75 -6.48
N GLN A 64 -8.66 13.50 -5.66
CA GLN A 64 -8.97 14.35 -4.50
C GLN A 64 -7.85 14.35 -3.45
N CYS A 65 -7.21 13.21 -3.19
CA CYS A 65 -6.04 13.12 -2.32
C CYS A 65 -4.85 13.91 -2.89
N THR A 66 -4.65 13.89 -4.20
CA THR A 66 -3.54 14.58 -4.88
C THR A 66 -3.71 16.09 -4.88
N ASN A 67 -4.95 16.57 -5.03
CA ASN A 67 -5.26 18.00 -5.04
C ASN A 67 -5.44 18.58 -3.63
N GLY A 68 -5.23 17.78 -2.57
CA GLY A 68 -5.35 18.23 -1.18
C GLY A 68 -6.79 18.43 -0.70
N PHE A 69 -7.79 17.93 -1.43
CA PHE A 69 -9.19 17.95 -1.00
C PHE A 69 -9.48 16.92 0.10
N VAL A 70 -8.68 15.85 0.17
CA VAL A 70 -8.71 14.84 1.24
C VAL A 70 -7.50 15.04 2.14
N GLN A 71 -7.75 15.45 3.38
CA GLN A 71 -6.71 15.62 4.39
C GLN A 71 -6.67 14.37 5.27
N SER A 72 -5.85 13.38 4.90
CA SER A 72 -5.54 12.25 5.77
C SER A 72 -4.12 12.36 6.28
N LYS A 73 -3.95 12.06 7.58
CA LYS A 73 -2.65 11.99 8.25
C LYS A 73 -1.75 10.88 7.70
N TRP A 74 -2.35 9.83 7.12
CA TRP A 74 -1.62 8.63 6.69
C TRP A 74 -1.44 8.56 5.18
N ILE A 75 -2.26 9.27 4.40
CA ILE A 75 -2.10 9.39 2.94
C ILE A 75 -0.90 10.29 2.64
N ASN A 76 0.24 9.66 2.40
CA ASN A 76 1.50 10.33 2.07
C ASN A 76 1.68 10.43 0.55
N SER A 77 2.48 11.40 0.09
CA SER A 77 2.85 11.54 -1.32
C SER A 77 3.42 10.24 -1.91
N GLU A 78 4.17 9.46 -1.13
CA GLU A 78 4.68 8.15 -1.55
C GLU A 78 3.57 7.12 -1.82
N LEU A 79 2.50 7.10 -1.02
CA LEU A 79 1.34 6.24 -1.29
C LEU A 79 0.58 6.73 -2.52
N VAL A 80 0.36 8.03 -2.65
CA VAL A 80 -0.36 8.62 -3.80
C VAL A 80 0.39 8.37 -5.11
N LEU A 81 1.72 8.51 -5.11
CA LEU A 81 2.57 8.18 -6.26
C LEU A 81 2.50 6.70 -6.61
N ARG A 82 2.48 5.80 -5.62
CA ARG A 82 2.27 4.36 -5.82
C ARG A 82 0.92 4.07 -6.46
N LEU A 83 -0.15 4.65 -5.93
CA LEU A 83 -1.52 4.46 -6.43
C LEU A 83 -1.72 5.05 -7.82
N ARG A 84 -1.08 6.18 -8.15
CA ARG A 84 -1.16 6.82 -9.48
C ARG A 84 -0.40 6.05 -10.56
N TRP A 85 0.67 5.34 -10.20
CA TRP A 85 1.43 4.52 -11.14
C TRP A 85 0.74 3.20 -11.46
N ILE A 86 -0.19 2.79 -10.60
CA ILE A 86 -1.18 1.76 -10.91
C ILE A 86 -2.18 2.40 -11.90
N ASP A 87 -1.69 2.72 -13.08
CA ASP A 87 -2.51 3.16 -14.19
C ASP A 87 -3.23 1.92 -14.73
N TRP A 88 -4.49 1.76 -14.30
CA TRP A 88 -5.38 0.71 -14.80
C TRP A 88 -5.66 0.79 -16.30
N GLN A 89 -5.17 1.80 -17.03
CA GLN A 89 -5.19 1.82 -18.50
C GLN A 89 -3.96 1.19 -19.17
N THR A 90 -2.82 1.03 -18.47
CA THR A 90 -1.60 0.41 -19.07
C THR A 90 -1.52 -1.10 -18.92
N LEU A 91 -2.52 -1.73 -18.27
CA LEU A 91 -2.78 -3.16 -18.44
C LEU A 91 -3.47 -3.49 -19.78
N GLN A 92 -3.66 -2.51 -20.68
CA GLN A 92 -3.76 -2.78 -22.12
C GLN A 92 -2.38 -3.12 -22.72
N MET A 93 -1.82 -4.24 -22.26
CA MET A 93 -0.76 -4.98 -22.94
C MET A 93 -1.16 -6.46 -22.84
N ASN A 94 -1.54 -7.20 -23.87
CA ASN A 94 -1.77 -6.98 -25.29
C ASN A 94 -2.81 -8.05 -25.71
N GLN A 95 -3.38 -7.84 -26.90
CA GLN A 95 -4.12 -8.83 -27.69
C GLN A 95 -3.49 -10.23 -27.68
#